data_AF-M0MC53-F1
#
_entry.id   AF-M0MC53-F1
#
_cell.length_a   1.000
_cell.length_b   1.000
_cell.length_c   1.000
_cell.angle_alpha   90.00
_cell.angle_beta   90.00
_cell.angle_gamma   90.00
#
_symmetry.space_group_name_H-M   'P 1'
#
loop_
_entity.id
_entity.type
_entity.pdbx_description
1 polymer ?
#
loop_
_entity_poly.entity_id
_entity_poly.type
_entity_poly.pdbx_seq_one_letter_code
_entity_poly.pdbx_strand_id
1 'polypeptide(L)'
;MSEIERIHAEPDLVVTALQQKFLEPDPVGEPVIRVAPDGEAELFVHEDGFEQPAEGVDLHPERFVGDGIDLPAPDADLDDEAIETLGERLGSEVRPALKNEVDLNADRDEAERIVPVDYDSNDP
;
A
#
# COMPACT_ATOMS: atom_id res chain seq x y z
N MET A 1 -9.23 19.40 1.86
CA MET A 1 -7.80 19.06 1.91
C MET A 1 -7.57 18.35 3.23
N SER A 2 -7.14 17.08 3.20
CA SER A 2 -6.90 16.32 4.44
C SER A 2 -5.84 17.01 5.26
N GLU A 3 -6.02 17.15 6.57
CA GLU A 3 -5.04 17.82 7.44
C GLU A 3 -3.90 16.89 7.88
N ILE A 4 -3.82 15.68 7.31
CA ILE A 4 -2.82 14.64 7.61
C ILE A 4 -1.40 15.20 7.59
N GLU A 5 -0.75 15.22 8.76
CA GLU A 5 0.64 15.65 8.94
C GLU A 5 1.62 14.48 9.00
N ARG A 6 1.11 13.27 9.29
CA ARG A 6 1.86 12.02 9.45
C ARG A 6 0.91 10.84 9.22
N ILE A 7 1.43 9.76 8.65
CA ILE A 7 0.72 8.48 8.55
C ILE A 7 1.21 7.55 9.67
N HIS A 8 0.29 6.90 10.37
CA HIS A 8 0.56 5.83 11.32
C HIS A 8 0.12 4.51 10.70
N ALA A 9 1.03 3.58 10.46
CA ALA A 9 0.73 2.35 9.73
C ALA A 9 1.43 1.12 10.31
N GLU A 10 0.79 -0.04 10.26
CA GLU A 10 1.47 -1.30 10.52
C GLU A 10 2.23 -1.77 9.27
N PRO A 11 3.50 -2.21 9.37
CA PRO A 11 4.24 -2.79 8.24
C PRO A 11 3.49 -3.94 7.56
N ASP A 12 2.80 -4.75 8.36
CA ASP A 12 2.08 -5.93 7.89
C ASP A 12 0.85 -5.59 7.08
N LEU A 13 0.33 -4.38 7.25
CA LEU A 13 -0.78 -3.87 6.47
C LEU A 13 -0.37 -3.68 5.01
N VAL A 14 0.81 -3.10 4.77
CA VAL A 14 1.39 -2.94 3.42
C VAL A 14 1.70 -4.31 2.80
N VAL A 15 2.29 -5.23 3.56
CA VAL A 15 2.59 -6.60 3.10
C VAL A 15 1.30 -7.30 2.68
N THR A 16 0.28 -7.26 3.54
CA THR A 16 -1.01 -7.93 3.29
C THR A 16 -1.70 -7.34 2.07
N ALA A 17 -1.69 -6.01 1.91
CA ALA A 17 -2.27 -5.35 0.75
C ALA A 17 -1.58 -5.77 -0.56
N LEU A 18 -0.24 -5.82 -0.59
CA LEU A 18 0.53 -6.28 -1.76
C LEU A 18 0.25 -7.76 -2.07
N GLN A 19 0.15 -8.60 -1.05
CA GLN A 19 -0.17 -10.02 -1.23
C GLN A 19 -1.58 -10.19 -1.81
N GLN A 20 -2.58 -9.47 -1.29
CA GLN A 20 -3.94 -9.48 -1.85
C GLN A 20 -3.96 -9.01 -3.30
N LYS A 21 -3.17 -7.98 -3.64
CA LYS A 21 -3.12 -7.43 -4.99
C LYS A 21 -2.53 -8.39 -6.02
N PHE A 22 -1.41 -9.04 -5.69
CA PHE A 22 -0.61 -9.77 -6.67
C PHE A 22 -0.71 -11.30 -6.58
N LEU A 23 -1.12 -11.85 -5.45
CA LEU A 23 -1.15 -13.30 -5.21
C LEU A 23 -2.56 -13.86 -5.14
N GLU A 24 -3.57 -13.01 -4.98
CA GLU A 24 -4.96 -13.46 -4.94
C GLU A 24 -5.45 -13.71 -6.38
N PRO A 25 -5.79 -14.96 -6.76
CA PRO A 25 -6.10 -15.32 -8.15
C PRO A 25 -7.43 -14.72 -8.65
N ASP A 26 -8.33 -14.36 -7.73
CA ASP A 26 -9.63 -13.76 -7.99
C ASP A 26 -9.87 -12.64 -6.97
N PRO A 27 -9.17 -11.49 -7.10
CA PRO A 27 -9.28 -10.42 -6.13
C PRO A 27 -10.70 -9.87 -6.10
N VAL A 28 -11.31 -9.82 -4.91
CA VAL A 28 -12.67 -9.30 -4.70
C VAL A 28 -12.74 -7.79 -4.98
N GLY A 29 -11.58 -7.12 -5.03
CA GLY A 29 -11.44 -5.70 -5.35
C GLY A 29 -9.99 -5.24 -5.36
N GLU A 30 -9.77 -3.94 -5.50
CA GLU A 30 -8.44 -3.33 -5.41
C GLU A 30 -8.09 -3.04 -3.94
N PRO A 31 -7.06 -3.69 -3.36
CA PRO A 31 -6.62 -3.41 -1.99
C PRO A 31 -5.86 -2.08 -1.93
N VAL A 32 -6.22 -1.25 -0.96
CA VAL A 32 -5.65 0.07 -0.72
C VAL A 32 -5.35 0.28 0.75
N ILE A 33 -4.43 1.21 1.01
CA ILE A 33 -4.15 1.73 2.35
C ILE A 33 -4.99 2.99 2.51
N ARG A 34 -6.06 2.92 3.30
CA ARG A 34 -6.86 4.08 3.64
C ARG A 34 -6.21 4.82 4.79
N VAL A 35 -5.90 6.09 4.60
CA VAL A 35 -5.40 6.98 5.64
C VAL A 35 -6.54 7.90 6.07
N ALA A 36 -6.97 7.73 7.32
CA ALA A 36 -7.99 8.56 7.93
C ALA A 36 -7.47 10.01 8.15
N PRO A 37 -8.37 11.00 8.38
CA PRO A 37 -7.97 12.41 8.54
C PRO A 37 -6.99 12.68 9.69
N ASP A 38 -6.97 11.83 10.69
CA ASP A 38 -6.04 11.84 11.84
C ASP A 38 -4.69 11.17 11.54
N GLY A 39 -4.55 10.52 10.38
CA GLY A 39 -3.31 9.89 9.94
C GLY A 39 -3.25 8.37 10.15
N GLU A 40 -4.24 7.77 10.80
CA GLU A 40 -4.29 6.31 11.00
C GLU A 40 -4.52 5.59 9.67
N ALA A 41 -3.69 4.57 9.39
CA ALA A 41 -3.78 3.76 8.19
C ALA A 41 -4.49 2.43 8.46
N GLU A 42 -5.44 2.08 7.59
CA GLU A 42 -6.16 0.80 7.61
C GLU A 42 -6.16 0.13 6.22
N LEU A 43 -6.29 -1.20 6.20
CA LEU A 43 -6.44 -1.95 4.95
C LEU A 43 -7.90 -1.88 4.50
N PHE A 44 -8.12 -1.39 3.29
CA PHE A 44 -9.43 -1.33 2.67
C PHE A 44 -9.41 -1.98 1.29
N VAL A 45 -10.54 -2.54 0.85
CA VAL A 45 -10.65 -3.17 -0.48
C VAL A 45 -11.78 -2.49 -1.23
N HIS A 46 -11.48 -1.97 -2.42
CA HIS A 46 -12.45 -1.39 -3.34
C HIS A 46 -13.06 -2.46 -4.24
N GLU A 47 -14.25 -2.94 -3.90
CA GLU A 47 -14.96 -3.99 -4.66
C GLU A 47 -15.46 -3.50 -6.04
N ASP A 48 -15.83 -2.22 -6.16
CA ASP A 48 -16.46 -1.64 -7.36
C ASP A 48 -15.56 -0.61 -8.09
N GLY A 49 -14.25 -0.67 -7.86
CA GLY A 49 -13.24 0.20 -8.47
C GLY A 49 -12.72 1.30 -7.54
N PHE A 50 -11.52 1.79 -7.84
CA PHE A 50 -10.79 2.75 -7.00
C PHE A 50 -11.45 4.13 -7.00
N GLU A 51 -12.06 4.52 -5.88
CA GLU A 51 -12.62 5.85 -5.65
C GLU A 51 -12.04 6.48 -4.37
N GLN A 52 -11.63 7.75 -4.45
CA GLN A 52 -11.12 8.47 -3.28
C GLN A 52 -12.24 8.74 -2.26
N PRO A 53 -11.99 8.54 -0.96
CA PRO A 53 -13.00 8.76 0.06
C PRO A 53 -13.31 10.26 0.23
N ALA A 54 -14.50 10.55 0.77
CA ALA A 54 -14.91 11.93 1.06
C ALA A 54 -14.02 12.60 2.13
N GLU A 55 -13.47 11.81 3.05
CA GLU A 55 -12.55 12.22 4.11
C GLU A 55 -11.34 11.28 4.12
N GLY A 56 -10.13 11.83 4.30
CA GLY A 56 -8.89 11.06 4.25
C GLY A 56 -8.36 10.89 2.83
N VAL A 57 -7.65 9.78 2.60
CA VAL A 57 -7.09 9.41 1.30
C VAL A 57 -6.89 7.91 1.20
N ASP A 58 -7.20 7.34 0.04
CA ASP A 58 -6.84 5.96 -0.28
C ASP A 58 -5.59 5.97 -1.16
N LEU A 59 -4.60 5.17 -0.79
CA LEU A 59 -3.31 5.06 -1.46
C LEU A 59 -3.04 3.62 -1.87
N HIS A 60 -2.51 3.43 -3.07
CA HIS A 60 -2.06 2.10 -3.48
C HIS A 60 -0.89 1.63 -2.60
N PRO A 61 -0.85 0.33 -2.22
CA PRO A 61 0.17 -0.17 -1.30
C PRO A 61 1.60 -0.08 -1.87
N GLU A 62 1.75 -0.10 -3.20
CA GLU A 62 3.05 0.11 -3.86
C GLU A 62 3.71 1.46 -3.49
N ARG A 63 2.92 2.46 -3.08
CA ARG A 63 3.45 3.78 -2.71
C ARG A 63 4.27 3.75 -1.43
N PHE A 64 4.03 2.78 -0.57
CA PHE A 64 4.72 2.60 0.70
C PHE A 64 6.06 1.87 0.57
N VAL A 65 6.37 1.27 -0.60
CA VAL A 65 7.64 0.58 -0.84
C VAL A 65 8.61 1.40 -1.69
N GLY A 66 9.89 1.24 -1.39
CA GLY A 66 11.04 1.75 -2.14
C GLY A 66 11.15 1.18 -3.54
N ASP A 67 11.88 1.88 -4.43
CA ASP A 67 12.30 1.36 -5.74
C ASP A 67 13.23 0.13 -5.66
N GLY A 68 13.56 -0.31 -4.44
CA GLY A 68 14.32 -1.53 -4.17
C GLY A 68 13.52 -2.82 -4.32
N ILE A 69 12.19 -2.74 -4.43
CA ILE A 69 11.33 -3.88 -4.73
C ILE A 69 10.79 -3.74 -6.15
N ASP A 70 11.22 -4.66 -7.00
CA ASP A 70 10.63 -4.84 -8.33
C ASP A 70 9.27 -5.55 -8.17
N LEU A 71 8.20 -4.75 -8.13
CA LEU A 71 6.83 -5.22 -8.14
C LEU A 71 6.39 -5.44 -9.60
N PRO A 72 5.67 -6.54 -9.88
CA PRO A 72 5.13 -6.77 -11.21
C PRO A 72 4.10 -5.70 -11.58
N ALA A 73 3.82 -5.61 -12.89
CA ALA A 73 2.69 -4.81 -13.34
C ALA A 73 1.38 -5.36 -12.73
N PRO A 74 0.38 -4.51 -12.42
CA PRO A 74 -0.89 -4.94 -11.85
C PRO A 74 -1.63 -5.99 -12.70
N ASP A 75 -1.44 -5.95 -14.02
CA ASP A 75 -2.03 -6.84 -15.02
C ASP A 75 -1.03 -7.89 -15.55
N ALA A 76 0.08 -8.12 -14.85
CA ALA A 76 1.04 -9.14 -15.24
C ALA A 76 0.43 -10.55 -15.09
N ASP A 77 0.41 -11.31 -16.19
CA ASP A 77 0.12 -12.74 -16.16
C ASP A 77 1.29 -13.48 -15.49
N LEU A 78 1.18 -13.75 -14.19
CA LEU A 78 2.15 -14.51 -13.41
C LEU A 78 1.82 -16.00 -13.46
N ASP A 79 2.83 -16.83 -13.66
CA ASP A 79 2.72 -18.29 -13.52
C ASP A 79 2.93 -18.73 -12.07
N ASP A 80 2.58 -19.98 -11.75
CA ASP A 80 2.64 -20.51 -10.38
C ASP A 80 4.04 -20.35 -9.73
N GLU A 81 5.12 -20.49 -10.52
CA GLU A 81 6.50 -20.31 -10.04
C GLU A 81 6.81 -18.84 -9.73
N ALA A 82 6.35 -17.90 -10.56
CA ALA A 82 6.47 -16.48 -10.28
C ALA A 82 5.62 -16.04 -9.09
N ILE A 83 4.41 -16.59 -8.92
CA ILE A 83 3.53 -16.34 -7.77
C ILE A 83 4.21 -16.81 -6.47
N GLU A 84 4.75 -18.03 -6.44
CA GLU A 84 5.47 -18.56 -5.27
C GLU A 84 6.67 -17.67 -4.91
N THR A 85 7.51 -17.35 -5.91
CA THR A 85 8.68 -16.48 -5.73
C THR A 85 8.28 -15.09 -5.23
N LEU A 86 7.22 -14.51 -5.78
CA LEU A 86 6.72 -13.21 -5.37
C LEU A 86 6.20 -13.23 -3.93
N GLY A 87 5.50 -14.30 -3.52
CA GLY A 87 5.02 -14.46 -2.15
C GLY A 87 6.15 -14.47 -1.13
N GLU A 88 7.23 -15.22 -1.40
CA GLU A 88 8.41 -15.25 -0.53
C GLU A 88 9.10 -13.88 -0.44
N ARG A 89 9.22 -13.18 -1.58
CA ARG A 89 9.81 -11.83 -1.63
C ARG A 89 8.96 -10.81 -0.90
N LEU A 90 7.64 -10.79 -1.12
CA LEU A 90 6.74 -9.86 -0.42
C LEU A 90 6.78 -10.06 1.10
N GLY A 91 6.89 -11.30 1.58
CA GLY A 91 6.99 -11.59 3.01
C GLY A 91 8.33 -11.20 3.67
N SER A 92 9.41 -11.06 2.90
CA SER A 92 10.77 -10.86 3.44
C SER A 92 11.41 -9.52 3.06
N GLU A 93 11.15 -9.01 1.86
CA GLU A 93 11.77 -7.81 1.30
C GLU A 93 10.94 -6.54 1.56
N VAL A 94 9.61 -6.63 1.68
CA VAL A 94 8.73 -5.45 1.85
C VAL A 94 9.06 -4.66 3.11
N ARG A 95 9.06 -5.31 4.27
CA ARG A 95 9.33 -4.65 5.56
C ARG A 95 10.63 -3.82 5.56
N PRO A 96 11.80 -4.34 5.13
CA PRO A 96 13.03 -3.53 5.07
C PRO A 96 13.04 -2.48 3.95
N ALA A 97 12.15 -2.59 2.96
CA ALA A 97 12.05 -1.64 1.84
C ALA A 97 10.97 -0.55 2.04
N LEU A 98 10.28 -0.53 3.18
CA LEU A 98 9.27 0.48 3.48
C LEU A 98 9.87 1.89 3.50
N LYS A 99 9.16 2.84 2.87
CA LYS A 99 9.54 4.26 2.82
C LYS A 99 9.11 4.97 4.09
N ASN A 100 9.96 5.86 4.59
CA ASN A 100 9.63 6.70 5.75
C ASN A 100 8.77 7.93 5.38
N GLU A 101 8.41 8.09 4.11
CA GLU A 101 7.62 9.21 3.61
C GLU A 101 6.80 8.78 2.39
N VAL A 102 5.57 9.28 2.28
CA VAL A 102 4.62 8.95 1.21
C VAL A 102 3.94 10.22 0.72
N ASP A 103 3.75 10.32 -0.60
CA ASP A 103 2.97 11.38 -1.21
C ASP A 103 1.46 11.05 -1.15
N LEU A 104 0.71 11.84 -0.38
CA LEU A 104 -0.74 11.69 -0.24
C LEU A 104 -1.50 11.97 -1.53
N ASN A 105 -0.90 12.69 -2.48
CA ASN A 105 -1.56 13.06 -3.73
C ASN A 105 -1.05 12.23 -4.91
N ALA A 106 -0.29 11.15 -4.67
CA ALA A 106 0.32 10.33 -5.71
C ALA A 106 -0.69 9.71 -6.69
N ASP A 107 -1.94 9.52 -6.23
CA ASP A 107 -3.05 8.96 -6.98
C ASP A 107 -4.14 10.01 -7.32
N ARG A 108 -3.77 11.30 -7.25
CA ARG A 108 -4.66 12.46 -7.52
C ARG A 108 -3.99 13.45 -8.48
N ASP A 109 -4.81 14.18 -9.24
CA ASP A 109 -4.35 15.33 -10.03
C ASP A 109 -4.19 16.59 -9.15
N GLU A 110 -3.43 16.46 -8.05
CA GLU A 110 -3.15 17.53 -7.09
C GLU A 110 -1.62 17.70 -6.92
N ALA A 111 -1.18 18.80 -6.31
CA ALA A 111 0.24 19.01 -6.05
C ALA A 111 0.77 18.01 -5.03
N GLU A 112 1.99 17.48 -5.24
CA GLU A 112 2.64 16.52 -4.33
C GLU A 112 2.59 17.01 -2.88
N ARG A 113 2.18 16.12 -1.98
CA ARG A 113 2.14 16.34 -0.54
C ARG A 113 2.74 15.15 0.17
N ILE A 114 4.05 15.25 0.39
CA ILE A 114 4.84 14.24 1.09
C ILE A 114 4.68 14.41 2.59
N VAL A 115 4.29 13.32 3.27
CA VAL A 115 4.19 13.26 4.73
C VAL A 115 5.01 12.07 5.27
N PRO A 116 5.58 12.17 6.48
CA PRO A 116 6.28 11.06 7.10
C PRO A 116 5.33 9.90 7.42
N VAL A 117 5.85 8.68 7.34
CA VAL A 117 5.19 7.45 7.79
C VAL A 117 5.89 6.97 9.06
N ASP A 118 5.11 6.79 10.12
CA ASP A 118 5.50 6.17 11.37
C ASP A 118 4.96 4.74 11.33
N TYR A 119 5.86 3.80 11.10
CA TYR A 119 5.47 2.41 11.18
C TYR A 119 5.43 2.02 12.64
N ASP A 120 4.27 1.55 13.11
CA ASP A 120 4.16 0.89 14.39
C ASP A 120 4.98 -0.40 14.30
N SER A 121 6.29 -0.26 14.55
CA SER A 121 7.13 -1.35 14.96
C SER A 121 6.46 -1.87 16.21
N ASN A 122 5.72 -2.97 16.08
CA ASN A 122 5.50 -3.88 17.20
C ASN A 122 6.90 -4.26 17.69
N ASP A 123 7.42 -3.46 18.63
CA ASP A 123 8.51 -3.81 19.52
C ASP A 123 8.11 -5.18 20.15
N PRO A 124 9.09 -6.06 20.35
CA PRO A 124 9.05 -7.52 20.18
C PRO A 124 8.02 -8.31 20.99
#